data_AF-A0A2S9GDM1-F1
#
_entry.id   AF-A0A2S9GDM1-F1
#
_cell.length_a   1.000
_cell.length_b   1.000
_cell.length_c   1.000
_cell.angle_alpha   90.00
_cell.angle_beta   90.00
_cell.angle_gamma   90.00
#
_symmetry.space_group_name_H-M   'P 1'
#
loop_
_entity.id
_entity.type
_entity.pdbx_description
1 polymer ?
#
loop_
_entity_poly.entity_id
_entity_poly.type
_entity_poly.pdbx_seq_one_letter_code
_entity_poly.pdbx_strand_id
1 'polypeptide(L)' 'TEIDEAFGGRGLATILVGEALESTRADGLRIVPVCSMVAGYLKKHSEFNDVVDPVTTDVKRVLSAR' A
#
# COMPACT_ATOMS: atom_id res chain seq x y z
N THR A 1 1.50 8.26 3.15
CA THR A 1 0.42 8.70 4.05
C THR A 1 1.04 9.44 5.20
N GLU A 2 0.62 10.66 5.46
CA GLU A 2 1.05 11.44 6.62
C GLU A 2 -0.13 11.56 7.58
N ILE A 3 0.15 11.45 8.88
CA ILE A 3 -0.81 11.67 9.94
C ILE A 3 -0.17 12.70 10.85
N ASP A 4 -0.86 13.83 11.05
CA ASP A 4 -0.40 14.83 12.01
C ASP A 4 -0.29 14.19 13.41
N GLU A 5 0.76 14.56 14.14
CA GLU A 5 1.08 13.98 15.44
C GLU A 5 -0.08 14.06 16.44
N ALA A 6 -0.91 15.12 16.36
CA ALA A 6 -2.09 15.29 17.19
C ALA A 6 -3.14 14.17 17.01
N PHE A 7 -3.08 13.44 15.89
CA PHE A 7 -3.95 12.30 15.60
C PHE A 7 -3.22 10.94 15.67
N GLY A 8 -1.97 10.92 16.15
CA GLY A 8 -1.16 9.71 16.33
C GLY A 8 -1.79 8.70 17.31
N GLY A 9 -1.34 7.44 17.23
CA GLY A 9 -1.76 6.37 18.15
C GLY A 9 -3.19 5.85 17.96
N ARG A 10 -3.93 6.36 16.98
CA ARG A 10 -5.35 6.03 16.73
C ARG A 10 -5.60 5.00 15.62
N GLY A 11 -4.53 4.46 15.02
CA GLY A 11 -4.64 3.51 13.91
C GLY A 11 -5.07 4.11 12.56
N LEU A 12 -5.13 5.44 12.44
CA LEU A 12 -5.60 6.12 11.22
C LEU A 12 -4.79 5.77 9.97
N ALA A 13 -3.48 5.59 10.09
CA ALA A 13 -2.64 5.21 8.95
C ALA A 13 -3.04 3.83 8.38
N THR A 14 -3.39 2.88 9.25
CA THR A 14 -3.87 1.54 8.86
C THR A 14 -5.21 1.64 8.14
N ILE A 15 -6.12 2.48 8.65
CA ILE A 15 -7.43 2.71 8.03
C ILE A 15 -7.25 3.32 6.63
N LEU A 16 -6.46 4.40 6.52
CA LEU A 16 -6.19 5.04 5.23
C LEU A 16 -5.61 4.08 4.20
N VAL A 17 -4.67 3.23 4.60
CA VAL A 17 -4.09 2.24 3.69
C VAL A 17 -5.10 1.18 3.29
N GLY A 18 -5.91 0.66 4.22
CA GLY A 18 -6.96 -0.31 3.89
C GLY A 18 -7.94 0.23 2.86
N GLU A 19 -8.49 1.42 3.11
CA GLU A 19 -9.44 2.07 2.19
C GLU A 19 -8.82 2.36 0.82
N ALA A 20 -7.57 2.83 0.79
CA ALA A 20 -6.87 3.08 -0.47
C ALA A 20 -6.63 1.79 -1.29
N LEU A 21 -6.28 0.69 -0.61
CA LEU A 21 -6.07 -0.60 -1.28
C LEU A 21 -7.39 -1.19 -1.80
N GLU A 22 -8.48 -1.08 -1.03
CA GLU A 22 -9.80 -1.53 -1.46
C GLU A 22 -10.28 -0.73 -2.68
N SER A 23 -10.14 0.60 -2.66
CA SER A 23 -10.45 1.44 -3.82
C SER A 23 -9.60 1.05 -5.03
N THR A 24 -8.30 0.82 -4.84
CA THR A 24 -7.39 0.41 -5.93
C THR A 24 -7.83 -0.93 -6.54
N ARG A 25 -8.24 -1.89 -5.70
CA ARG A 25 -8.76 -3.19 -6.13
C ARG A 25 -10.10 -3.04 -6.86
N ALA A 26 -11.01 -2.21 -6.35
CA ALA A 26 -12.31 -1.93 -6.97
C ALA A 26 -12.18 -1.27 -8.35
N ASP A 27 -11.14 -0.43 -8.54
CA ASP A 27 -10.80 0.18 -9.83
C ASP A 27 -10.14 -0.82 -10.81
N GLY A 28 -9.94 -2.07 -10.42
CA GLY A 28 -9.31 -3.11 -11.23
C GLY A 28 -7.80 -2.90 -11.42
N LEU A 29 -7.16 -2.09 -10.58
CA LEU A 29 -5.74 -1.81 -10.64
C LEU A 29 -4.92 -2.84 -9.85
N ARG A 30 -3.63 -2.95 -10.20
CA ARG A 30 -2.66 -3.81 -9.51
C ARG A 30 -1.80 -3.00 -8.54
N ILE A 31 -1.44 -3.62 -7.42
CA ILE A 31 -0.68 -3.00 -6.33
C ILE A 31 0.74 -3.55 -6.29
N VAL A 32 1.73 -2.66 -6.40
CA VAL A 32 3.15 -3.01 -6.15
C VAL A 32 3.60 -2.37 -4.83
N PRO A 33 3.79 -3.14 -3.74
CA PRO A 33 3.95 -2.58 -2.40
C PRO A 33 5.39 -2.18 -2.08
N VAL A 34 5.84 -1.06 -2.65
CA VAL A 34 7.19 -0.53 -2.45
C VAL A 34 7.39 0.15 -1.09
N CYS A 35 6.30 0.64 -0.48
CA CYS A 35 6.31 1.18 0.87
C CYS A 35 6.29 0.03 1.90
N SER A 36 7.22 0.04 2.86
CA SER A 36 7.33 -1.00 3.89
C SER A 36 6.08 -1.14 4.75
N MET A 37 5.39 -0.03 5.02
CA MET A 37 4.15 -0.01 5.80
C MET A 37 2.98 -0.68 5.05
N VAL A 38 2.83 -0.39 3.75
CA VAL A 38 1.84 -1.06 2.88
C VAL A 38 2.18 -2.55 2.71
N ALA A 39 3.45 -2.89 2.50
CA ALA A 39 3.88 -4.29 2.43
C ALA A 39 3.58 -5.04 3.74
N GLY A 40 3.77 -4.38 4.89
CA GLY A 40 3.43 -4.93 6.21
C GLY A 40 1.92 -5.13 6.41
N TYR A 41 1.10 -4.22 5.88
CA TYR A 41 -0.35 -4.34 5.86
C TYR A 41 -0.77 -5.56 5.03
N LEU A 42 -0.34 -5.65 3.77
CA LEU A 42 -0.72 -6.74 2.85
C LEU A 42 -0.31 -8.13 3.36
N LYS A 43 0.81 -8.25 4.09
CA LYS A 43 1.21 -9.51 4.75
C LYS A 43 0.18 -10.03 5.75
N LYS A 44 -0.64 -9.17 6.33
CA LYS A 44 -1.68 -9.50 7.32
C LYS A 44 -3.07 -9.61 6.69
N HIS A 45 -3.22 -9.21 5.44
CA HIS A 45 -4.49 -9.05 4.72
C HIS A 45 -4.43 -9.80 3.39
N SER A 46 -4.64 -11.12 3.45
CA SER A 46 -4.52 -12.01 2.29
C SER A 46 -5.63 -11.84 1.25
N GLU A 47 -6.70 -11.12 1.59
CA GLU A 47 -7.80 -10.75 0.69
C GLU A 47 -7.35 -9.95 -0.54
N PHE A 48 -6.17 -9.31 -0.49
CA PHE A 48 -5.58 -8.55 -1.60
C PHE A 48 -4.64 -9.36 -2.49
N ASN A 49 -4.40 -10.65 -2.20
CA ASN A 49 -3.41 -11.45 -2.94
C ASN A 49 -3.72 -11.60 -4.44
N ASP A 50 -4.97 -11.37 -4.84
CA ASP A 50 -5.41 -11.38 -6.25
C ASP A 50 -4.91 -10.17 -7.05
N VAL A 51 -4.62 -9.05 -6.38
CA VAL A 51 -4.23 -7.78 -7.01
C VAL A 51 -2.82 -7.31 -6.67
N VAL A 52 -2.05 -8.09 -5.90
CA VAL A 52 -0.67 -7.73 -5.53
C VAL A 52 0.36 -8.31 -6.50
N ASP A 53 1.28 -7.45 -6.94
CA ASP A 53 2.47 -7.80 -7.73
C ASP A 53 3.77 -7.64 -6.93
N PRO A 54 4.80 -8.44 -7.25
CA PRO A 54 6.11 -8.30 -6.62
C PRO A 54 6.81 -7.00 -7.04
N VAL A 55 7.66 -6.48 -6.16
CA VAL A 55 8.55 -5.36 -6.47
C VAL A 55 9.68 -5.84 -7.38
N THR A 56 9.62 -5.53 -8.67
CA THR A 56 10.63 -5.91 -9.66
C THR A 56 11.74 -4.88 -9.83
N THR A 57 12.82 -5.25 -10.50
CA THR A 57 13.91 -4.34 -10.87
C THR A 57 13.42 -3.19 -11.76
N ASP A 58 12.48 -3.46 -12.66
CA ASP A 58 11.91 -2.42 -13.54
C ASP A 58 11.09 -1.41 -12.74
N VAL A 59 10.30 -1.85 -11.75
CA VAL A 59 9.59 -0.95 -10.84
C VAL A 59 10.58 -0.05 -10.09
N LYS A 60 11.67 -0.62 -9.57
CA LYS A 60 12.73 0.17 -8.89
C LYS A 60 13.35 1.21 -9.83
N ARG A 61 13.62 0.85 -11.09
CA ARG A 61 14.17 1.76 -12.09
C ARG A 61 13.24 2.96 -12.34
N VAL A 62 11.95 2.69 -12.54
CA VAL A 62 10.95 3.75 -12.77
C VAL A 62 10.84 4.70 -11.57
N LEU A 63 10.86 4.16 -10.35
CA LEU A 63 10.79 4.99 -9.14
C LEU A 63 12.04 5.85 -8.92
N SER A 64 13.22 5.36 -9.29
CA SER A 64 14.46 6.15 -9.19
C SER A 64 14.59 7.28 -10.22
N ALA A 65 13.75 7.27 -11.26
CA ALA A 65 13.75 8.27 -12.33
C ALA A 65 12.73 9.41 -12.11
N ARG A 66 12.05 9.43 -10.96
CA ARG A 66 11.09 10.45 -10.54
C ARG A 66 11.71 11.36 -9.49
#